data_AF-F7FML4-F1
#
_entry.id   AF-F7FML4-F1
#
_cell.length_a   1.000
_cell.length_b   1.000
_cell.length_c   1.000
_cell.angle_alpha   90.00
_cell.angle_beta   90.00
_cell.angle_gamma   90.00
#
_symmetry.space_group_name_H-M   'P 1'
#
loop_
_entity.id
_entity.type
_entity.pdbx_description
1 polymer ?
#
loop_
_entity_poly.entity_id
_entity_poly.type
_entity_poly.pdbx_seq_one_letter_code
_entity_poly.pdbx_strand_id
1 'polypeptide(L)'
;MNPRDKQGSRLSPLKDVYMWAALARIQLGRPERTRSAEWRMESNSSSSLENLATAPLNQIQETISDNCVVIFSKTSCSYCTMAKKLFHDMNVNYKVVELDLLEYGNQFQDALYKMTGERTVPRIFVNGTFIGGATDTYRLHKEGKLLPLVHQCYLKKSKRKEFQ
;
A
#
# COMPACT_ATOMS: atom_id res chain seq x y z
N MET A 1 10.92 -14.49 62.63
CA MET A 1 9.48 -14.81 62.46
C MET A 1 8.94 -14.05 61.25
N ASN A 2 8.18 -14.76 60.40
CA ASN A 2 7.32 -14.27 59.30
C ASN A 2 6.00 -13.69 59.90
N PRO A 3 4.88 -13.38 59.18
CA PRO A 3 4.61 -13.01 57.78
C PRO A 3 3.51 -11.91 57.60
N ARG A 4 3.29 -11.43 56.35
CA ARG A 4 1.99 -11.31 55.61
C ARG A 4 1.82 -10.04 54.75
N ASP A 5 1.87 -10.28 53.44
CA ASP A 5 0.90 -9.93 52.38
C ASP A 5 0.16 -8.58 52.39
N LYS A 6 0.22 -7.83 51.27
CA LYS A 6 -0.82 -7.83 50.20
C LYS A 6 -0.63 -6.66 49.20
N GLN A 7 -0.92 -6.99 47.93
CA GLN A 7 -1.44 -6.17 46.79
C GLN A 7 -0.81 -4.78 46.52
N GLY A 8 -0.48 -4.34 45.30
CA GLY A 8 -0.92 -4.72 43.96
C GLY A 8 -1.22 -3.45 43.13
N SER A 9 -1.11 -3.57 41.80
CA SER A 9 -1.52 -2.62 40.73
C SER A 9 -0.48 -1.56 40.30
N ARG A 10 -0.27 -1.24 39.02
CA ARG A 10 -0.60 -1.85 37.72
C ARG A 10 0.16 -1.04 36.67
N LEU A 11 1.30 -1.53 36.17
CA LEU A 11 1.87 -1.07 34.90
C LEU A 11 1.29 -1.94 33.80
N SER A 12 0.78 -1.31 32.74
CA SER A 12 0.48 -1.97 31.48
C SER A 12 1.15 -1.21 30.34
N PRO A 13 2.12 -1.82 29.65
CA PRO A 13 2.36 -1.56 28.24
C PRO A 13 1.60 -2.61 27.42
N LEU A 14 0.61 -2.13 26.68
CA LEU A 14 0.05 -2.84 25.54
C LEU A 14 1.14 -3.01 24.49
N LYS A 15 1.53 -4.26 24.22
CA LYS A 15 2.29 -4.63 23.04
C LYS A 15 1.85 -6.02 22.57
N ASP A 16 1.72 -6.10 21.25
CA ASP A 16 1.93 -7.28 20.43
C ASP A 16 0.75 -8.26 20.28
N VAL A 17 -0.24 -7.78 19.54
CA VAL A 17 -0.88 -8.58 18.48
C VAL A 17 0.23 -9.04 17.54
N TYR A 18 0.52 -10.34 17.49
CA TYR A 18 0.83 -11.15 16.29
C TYR A 18 1.34 -12.51 16.75
N MET A 19 0.40 -13.40 17.03
CA MET A 19 0.63 -14.84 17.09
C MET A 19 0.63 -15.41 15.67
N TRP A 20 1.80 -15.88 15.20
CA TRP A 20 1.86 -16.91 14.17
C TRP A 20 2.97 -17.90 14.55
N ALA A 21 2.69 -19.19 14.35
CA ALA A 21 3.14 -20.27 15.19
C ALA A 21 4.49 -20.89 14.83
N ALA A 22 5.23 -21.20 15.91
CA ALA A 22 6.07 -22.36 16.23
C ALA A 22 6.56 -23.34 15.13
N LEU A 23 7.87 -23.58 15.20
CA LEU A 23 8.64 -24.72 14.71
C LEU A 23 8.33 -26.01 15.48
N ALA A 24 8.33 -27.18 14.81
CA ALA A 24 8.51 -28.48 15.46
C ALA A 24 9.10 -29.56 14.54
N ARG A 25 10.06 -30.34 15.06
CA ARG A 25 10.70 -31.53 14.49
C ARG A 25 10.09 -32.82 15.10
N ILE A 26 9.78 -33.79 14.22
CA ILE A 26 10.03 -35.27 14.23
C ILE A 26 9.51 -36.19 15.39
N GLN A 27 8.74 -37.21 14.95
CA GLN A 27 8.42 -38.59 15.44
C GLN A 27 7.71 -38.77 16.81
N LEU A 28 6.58 -39.48 16.97
CA LEU A 28 6.22 -40.86 16.58
C LEU A 28 4.67 -41.08 16.60
N GLY A 29 4.16 -42.01 15.77
CA GLY A 29 2.91 -42.76 16.05
C GLY A 29 1.73 -42.60 15.08
N ARG A 30 1.49 -43.60 14.22
CA ARG A 30 0.29 -43.89 13.38
C ARG A 30 -0.74 -44.73 14.19
N PRO A 31 -1.88 -45.22 13.65
CA PRO A 31 -2.85 -44.75 12.61
C PRO A 31 -4.31 -44.74 13.17
N GLU A 32 -5.35 -44.16 12.55
CA GLU A 32 -6.27 -44.78 11.56
C GLU A 32 -7.49 -43.84 11.47
N ARG A 33 -7.93 -43.46 10.27
CA ARG A 33 -9.33 -43.63 9.78
C ARG A 33 -9.46 -43.03 8.39
N THR A 34 -9.66 -43.91 7.43
CA THR A 34 -9.97 -43.64 6.03
C THR A 34 -11.40 -43.16 5.86
N ARG A 35 -11.62 -42.12 5.04
CA ARG A 35 -12.36 -42.16 3.76
C ARG A 35 -12.79 -40.76 3.29
N SER A 36 -12.20 -40.39 2.15
CA SER A 36 -12.81 -39.71 1.01
C SER A 36 -13.40 -38.30 1.22
N ALA A 37 -12.55 -37.32 0.95
CA ALA A 37 -12.95 -36.00 0.48
C ALA A 37 -13.33 -36.08 -1.01
N GLU A 38 -14.57 -35.73 -1.34
CA GLU A 38 -14.97 -35.27 -2.67
C GLU A 38 -15.72 -33.95 -2.49
N TRP A 39 -14.97 -32.87 -2.37
CA TRP A 39 -15.51 -31.52 -2.54
C TRP A 39 -15.39 -31.18 -4.03
N ARG A 40 -16.45 -31.47 -4.78
CA ARG A 40 -16.64 -30.93 -6.13
C ARG A 40 -16.76 -29.40 -6.01
N MET A 41 -15.75 -28.66 -6.48
CA MET A 41 -15.94 -27.26 -6.79
C MET A 41 -16.56 -27.16 -8.19
N GLU A 42 -17.83 -26.78 -8.22
CA GLU A 42 -18.51 -26.36 -9.44
C GLU A 42 -18.01 -24.96 -9.81
N SER A 43 -17.48 -24.85 -11.01
CA SER A 43 -16.93 -23.65 -11.61
C SER A 43 -17.99 -22.85 -12.36
N ASN A 44 -17.88 -21.51 -12.22
CA ASN A 44 -18.07 -20.49 -13.26
C ASN A 44 -19.47 -19.85 -13.46
N SER A 45 -19.62 -18.59 -13.00
CA SER A 45 -20.40 -17.54 -13.70
C SER A 45 -20.16 -16.08 -13.22
N SER A 46 -19.00 -15.69 -12.67
CA SER A 46 -18.77 -14.29 -12.20
C SER A 46 -17.54 -13.58 -12.79
N SER A 47 -16.77 -14.22 -13.67
CA SER A 47 -15.46 -13.72 -14.12
C SER A 47 -15.49 -12.39 -14.89
N SER A 48 -16.61 -11.98 -15.48
CA SER A 48 -16.66 -10.78 -16.32
C SER A 48 -16.87 -9.47 -15.54
N LEU A 49 -17.63 -9.50 -14.43
CA LEU A 49 -17.89 -8.30 -13.63
C LEU A 49 -16.74 -8.00 -12.64
N GLU A 50 -16.08 -9.05 -12.14
CA GLU A 50 -14.92 -8.90 -11.24
C GLU A 50 -13.70 -8.32 -11.97
N ASN A 51 -13.50 -8.68 -13.24
CA ASN A 51 -12.41 -8.15 -14.07
C ASN A 51 -12.58 -6.64 -14.35
N LEU A 52 -13.80 -6.14 -14.52
CA LEU A 52 -14.05 -4.71 -14.77
C LEU A 52 -13.86 -3.87 -13.50
N ALA A 53 -14.29 -4.38 -12.35
CA ALA A 53 -14.14 -3.70 -11.06
C ALA A 53 -12.68 -3.67 -10.56
N THR A 54 -11.85 -4.64 -10.97
CA THR A 54 -10.43 -4.72 -10.61
C THR A 54 -9.51 -4.00 -11.58
N ALA A 55 -9.96 -3.69 -12.80
CA ALA A 55 -9.12 -3.06 -13.83
C ALA A 55 -8.48 -1.73 -13.38
N PRO A 56 -9.22 -0.76 -12.79
CA PRO A 56 -8.63 0.51 -12.35
C PRO A 56 -7.62 0.33 -11.22
N LEU A 57 -7.89 -0.58 -10.28
CA LEU A 57 -6.99 -0.87 -9.16
C LEU A 57 -5.67 -1.49 -9.64
N ASN A 58 -5.76 -2.44 -10.57
CA ASN A 58 -4.58 -3.08 -11.15
C ASN A 58 -3.72 -2.08 -11.91
N GLN A 59 -4.33 -1.23 -12.75
CA GLN A 59 -3.62 -0.18 -13.48
C GLN A 59 -2.97 0.86 -12.56
N ILE A 60 -3.67 1.26 -11.48
CA ILE A 60 -3.11 2.14 -10.45
C ILE A 60 -1.88 1.48 -9.82
N GLN A 61 -1.98 0.21 -9.43
CA GLN A 61 -0.87 -0.48 -8.77
C GLN A 61 0.33 -0.74 -9.68
N GLU A 62 0.10 -1.09 -10.92
CA GLU A 62 1.15 -1.20 -11.94
C GLU A 62 1.85 0.15 -12.11
N THR A 63 1.08 1.23 -12.31
CA THR A 63 1.63 2.58 -12.45
C THR A 63 2.47 3.00 -11.24
N ILE A 64 1.99 2.72 -10.02
CA ILE A 64 2.68 3.01 -8.75
C ILE A 64 3.94 2.16 -8.58
N SER A 65 3.93 0.91 -9.05
CA SER A 65 5.06 -0.02 -8.93
C SER A 65 6.18 0.28 -9.94
N ASP A 66 5.79 0.75 -11.13
CA ASP A 66 6.70 1.04 -12.23
C ASP A 66 7.32 2.43 -12.13
N ASN A 67 6.69 3.36 -11.42
CA ASN A 67 7.14 4.74 -11.32
C ASN A 67 7.57 5.09 -9.89
N CYS A 68 8.60 5.90 -9.78
CA CYS A 68 9.15 6.24 -8.48
C CYS A 68 8.25 7.19 -7.68
N VAL A 69 7.73 8.18 -8.39
CA VAL A 69 6.79 9.18 -7.91
C VAL A 69 5.62 9.18 -8.88
N VAL A 70 4.41 9.03 -8.36
CA VAL A 70 3.16 9.12 -9.13
C VAL A 70 2.25 10.16 -8.50
N ILE A 71 1.73 11.05 -9.33
CA ILE A 71 0.79 12.10 -8.95
C ILE A 71 -0.52 11.86 -9.70
N PHE A 72 -1.53 11.35 -9.00
CA PHE A 72 -2.91 11.34 -9.51
C PHE A 72 -3.50 12.74 -9.33
N SER A 73 -3.92 13.34 -10.43
CA SER A 73 -4.18 14.77 -10.57
C SER A 73 -5.48 15.03 -11.34
N LYS A 74 -5.91 16.30 -11.38
CA LYS A 74 -6.84 16.82 -12.38
C LYS A 74 -6.27 18.08 -13.01
N THR A 75 -6.58 18.38 -14.27
CA THR A 75 -5.99 19.51 -14.99
C THR A 75 -6.38 20.87 -14.40
N SER A 76 -7.59 21.00 -13.85
CA SER A 76 -8.13 22.25 -13.27
C SER A 76 -7.79 22.49 -11.79
N CYS A 77 -6.86 21.71 -11.22
CA CYS A 77 -6.58 21.69 -9.78
C CYS A 77 -5.28 22.45 -9.43
N SER A 78 -5.39 23.57 -8.70
CA SER A 78 -4.25 24.39 -8.27
C SER A 78 -3.28 23.64 -7.33
N TYR A 79 -3.80 22.85 -6.40
CA TYR A 79 -2.98 21.99 -5.52
C TYR A 79 -2.17 20.95 -6.28
N CYS A 80 -2.70 20.49 -7.42
CA CYS A 80 -2.03 19.54 -8.29
C CYS A 80 -0.85 20.21 -9.01
N THR A 81 -1.04 21.45 -9.47
CA THR A 81 0.06 22.28 -10.01
C THR A 81 1.15 22.53 -8.97
N MET A 82 0.78 22.83 -7.71
CA MET A 82 1.76 23.00 -6.63
C MET A 82 2.58 21.74 -6.41
N ALA A 83 1.95 20.55 -6.33
CA ALA A 83 2.66 19.29 -6.16
C ALA A 83 3.61 18.99 -7.33
N LYS A 84 3.17 19.19 -8.57
CA LYS A 84 3.99 19.02 -9.78
C LYS A 84 5.20 19.96 -9.76
N LYS A 85 4.98 21.23 -9.39
CA LYS A 85 6.04 22.23 -9.27
C LYS A 85 7.07 21.83 -8.22
N LEU A 86 6.64 21.35 -7.05
CA LEU A 86 7.55 20.91 -5.99
C LEU A 86 8.54 19.84 -6.49
N PHE A 87 8.04 18.76 -7.13
CA PHE A 87 8.93 17.72 -7.65
C PHE A 87 9.79 18.20 -8.81
N HIS A 88 9.25 19.09 -9.66
CA HIS A 88 10.01 19.73 -10.72
C HIS A 88 11.18 20.58 -10.19
N ASP A 89 10.93 21.45 -9.21
CA ASP A 89 11.94 22.30 -8.55
C ASP A 89 13.01 21.45 -7.84
N MET A 90 12.63 20.28 -7.31
CA MET A 90 13.56 19.30 -6.73
C MET A 90 14.35 18.49 -7.77
N ASN A 91 14.09 18.69 -9.07
CA ASN A 91 14.69 17.93 -10.15
C ASN A 91 14.42 16.41 -10.06
N VAL A 92 13.29 16.02 -9.47
CA VAL A 92 12.85 14.63 -9.33
C VAL A 92 11.86 14.30 -10.44
N ASN A 93 12.13 13.25 -11.22
CA ASN A 93 11.19 12.79 -12.23
C ASN A 93 9.92 12.18 -11.60
N TYR A 94 8.76 12.48 -12.16
CA TYR A 94 7.47 11.99 -11.69
C TYR A 94 6.53 11.65 -12.84
N LYS A 95 5.64 10.68 -12.62
CA LYS A 95 4.54 10.35 -13.53
C LYS A 95 3.28 11.07 -13.07
N VAL A 96 2.59 11.73 -13.99
CA VAL A 96 1.25 12.31 -13.74
C VAL A 96 0.20 11.43 -14.41
N VAL A 97 -0.93 11.24 -13.71
CA VAL A 97 -2.14 10.66 -14.26
C VAL A 97 -3.28 11.67 -14.05
N GLU A 98 -3.73 12.30 -15.14
CA GLU A 98 -4.82 13.29 -15.11
C GLU A 98 -6.16 12.56 -15.19
N LEU A 99 -6.84 12.44 -14.05
CA LEU A 99 -8.06 11.63 -13.92
C LEU A 99 -9.23 12.19 -14.75
N ASP A 100 -9.29 13.50 -14.92
CA ASP A 100 -10.32 14.19 -15.70
C ASP A 100 -10.18 14.02 -17.22
N LEU A 101 -9.03 13.55 -17.70
CA LEU A 101 -8.80 13.24 -19.11
C LEU A 101 -9.00 11.76 -19.46
N LEU A 102 -9.19 10.91 -18.45
CA LEU A 102 -9.44 9.48 -18.64
C LEU A 102 -10.94 9.23 -18.83
N GLU A 103 -11.30 8.42 -19.83
CA GLU A 103 -12.68 7.99 -20.09
C GLU A 103 -13.34 7.40 -18.83
N TYR A 104 -12.59 6.59 -18.07
CA TYR A 104 -13.03 5.96 -16.83
C TYR A 104 -12.46 6.61 -15.57
N GLY A 105 -12.13 7.91 -15.62
CA GLY A 105 -11.49 8.65 -14.53
C GLY A 105 -12.20 8.57 -13.18
N ASN A 106 -13.54 8.52 -13.16
CA ASN A 106 -14.32 8.35 -11.93
C ASN A 106 -14.03 7.00 -11.24
N GLN A 107 -13.84 5.92 -12.00
CA GLN A 107 -13.52 4.60 -11.45
C GLN A 107 -12.12 4.58 -10.84
N PHE A 108 -11.16 5.28 -11.46
CA PHE A 108 -9.84 5.51 -10.86
C PHE A 108 -9.95 6.31 -9.55
N GLN A 109 -10.81 7.33 -9.51
CA GLN A 109 -11.03 8.13 -8.31
C GLN A 109 -11.66 7.30 -7.17
N ASP A 110 -12.58 6.38 -7.50
CA ASP A 110 -13.17 5.43 -6.54
C ASP A 110 -12.13 4.43 -6.01
N ALA A 111 -11.28 3.91 -6.90
CA ALA A 111 -10.18 3.02 -6.55
C ALA A 111 -9.17 3.71 -5.63
N LEU A 112 -8.76 4.94 -5.96
CA LEU A 112 -7.89 5.77 -5.12
C LEU A 112 -8.53 6.06 -3.76
N TYR A 113 -9.84 6.31 -3.71
CA TYR A 113 -10.56 6.48 -2.45
C TYR A 113 -10.44 5.25 -1.55
N LYS A 114 -10.63 4.05 -2.10
CA LYS A 114 -10.46 2.79 -1.34
C LYS A 114 -9.04 2.62 -0.81
N MET A 115 -8.03 3.09 -1.54
CA MET A 115 -6.61 2.97 -1.16
C MET A 115 -6.14 4.05 -0.17
N THR A 116 -6.69 5.26 -0.26
CA THR A 116 -6.14 6.46 0.41
C THR A 116 -7.08 7.09 1.43
N GLY A 117 -8.36 6.67 1.45
CA GLY A 117 -9.37 7.16 2.37
C GLY A 117 -10.10 8.43 1.93
N GLU A 118 -9.63 9.15 0.89
CA GLU A 118 -10.36 10.31 0.37
C GLU A 118 -10.25 10.48 -1.15
N ARG A 119 -11.28 11.06 -1.75
CA ARG A 119 -11.40 11.28 -3.20
C ARG A 119 -10.64 12.49 -3.72
N THR A 120 -10.11 13.36 -2.85
CA THR A 120 -9.54 14.63 -3.28
C THR A 120 -8.27 14.42 -4.12
N VAL A 121 -7.91 15.41 -4.93
CA VAL A 121 -6.66 15.43 -5.68
C VAL A 121 -5.80 16.60 -5.18
N PRO A 122 -4.46 16.48 -5.24
CA PRO A 122 -3.70 15.33 -5.73
C PRO A 122 -3.64 14.17 -4.73
N ARG A 123 -3.42 12.95 -5.24
CA ARG A 123 -3.03 11.77 -4.44
C ARG A 123 -1.62 11.37 -4.87
N ILE A 124 -0.67 11.40 -3.95
CA ILE A 124 0.76 11.29 -4.28
C ILE A 124 1.33 10.01 -3.67
N PHE A 125 1.99 9.23 -4.52
CA PHE A 125 2.66 7.99 -4.14
C PHE A 125 4.15 8.10 -4.40
N VAL A 126 4.96 7.62 -3.47
CA VAL A 126 6.42 7.53 -3.60
C VAL A 126 6.86 6.13 -3.20
N ASN A 127 7.63 5.47 -4.05
CA ASN A 127 8.16 4.12 -3.80
C ASN A 127 7.06 3.08 -3.47
N GLY A 128 5.93 3.14 -4.15
CA GLY A 128 4.80 2.24 -3.87
C GLY A 128 3.86 2.70 -2.76
N THR A 129 4.25 3.70 -1.96
CA THR A 129 3.54 4.09 -0.74
C THR A 129 2.81 5.41 -0.90
N PHE A 130 1.55 5.46 -0.44
CA PHE A 130 0.80 6.71 -0.36
C PHE A 130 1.39 7.63 0.71
N ILE A 131 1.78 8.86 0.32
CA ILE A 131 2.38 9.83 1.25
C ILE A 131 1.44 11.00 1.60
N GLY A 132 0.26 11.08 0.97
CA GLY A 132 -0.75 12.09 1.22
C GLY A 132 -1.09 12.96 0.00
N GLY A 133 -1.63 14.14 0.28
CA GLY A 133 -1.93 15.17 -0.72
C GLY A 133 -0.79 16.17 -0.93
N ALA A 134 -1.10 17.30 -1.56
CA ALA A 134 -0.12 18.37 -1.80
C ALA A 134 0.46 18.90 -0.48
N THR A 135 -0.39 19.20 0.50
CA THR A 135 0.01 19.74 1.80
C THR A 135 0.94 18.79 2.56
N ASP A 136 0.61 17.50 2.60
CA ASP A 136 1.45 16.49 3.25
C ASP A 136 2.81 16.36 2.58
N THR A 137 2.82 16.38 1.24
CA THR A 137 4.06 16.29 0.45
C THR A 137 4.96 17.50 0.68
N TYR A 138 4.40 18.71 0.71
CA TYR A 138 5.15 19.92 1.05
C TYR A 138 5.68 19.89 2.48
N ARG A 139 4.89 19.38 3.43
CA ARG A 139 5.32 19.21 4.81
C ARG A 139 6.49 18.23 4.91
N LEU A 140 6.41 17.07 4.25
CA LEU A 140 7.49 16.09 4.19
C LEU A 140 8.76 16.67 3.54
N HIS A 141 8.61 17.52 2.51
CA HIS A 141 9.74 18.20 1.90
C HIS A 141 10.43 19.17 2.88
N LYS A 142 9.65 20.04 3.54
CA LYS A 142 10.17 20.97 4.56
C LYS A 142 10.83 20.26 5.73
N GLU A 143 10.30 19.12 6.15
CA GLU A 143 10.88 18.29 7.21
C GLU A 143 12.11 17.48 6.75
N GLY A 144 12.53 17.57 5.48
CA GLY A 144 13.66 16.80 4.93
C GLY A 144 13.37 15.30 4.77
N LYS A 145 12.12 14.87 4.89
CA LYS A 145 11.71 13.45 4.87
C LYS A 145 11.31 12.95 3.48
N LEU A 146 11.00 13.84 2.54
CA LEU A 146 10.57 13.45 1.20
C LEU A 146 11.72 12.87 0.35
N LEU A 147 12.88 13.52 0.33
CA LEU A 147 14.01 13.10 -0.50
C LEU A 147 14.55 11.70 -0.15
N PRO A 148 14.67 11.30 1.14
CA PRO A 148 14.99 9.93 1.52
C PRO A 148 14.06 8.88 0.90
N LEU A 149 12.75 9.13 0.83
CA LEU A 149 11.78 8.19 0.23
C LEU A 149 12.03 8.02 -1.29
N VAL A 150 12.34 9.13 -1.97
CA VAL A 150 12.68 9.14 -3.39
C VAL A 150 13.98 8.37 -3.65
N HIS A 151 15.02 8.61 -2.85
CA HIS A 151 16.29 7.89 -2.98
C HIS A 151 16.13 6.37 -2.78
N GLN A 152 15.33 5.95 -1.79
CA GLN A 152 15.08 4.52 -1.55
C GLN A 152 14.47 3.82 -2.76
N CYS A 153 13.58 4.50 -3.48
CA CYS A 153 12.98 3.94 -4.69
C CYS A 153 14.02 3.69 -5.79
N TYR A 154 14.92 4.65 -6.04
CA TYR A 154 15.98 4.48 -7.05
C TYR A 154 16.94 3.36 -6.68
N LEU A 155 17.33 3.25 -5.40
CA LEU A 155 18.16 2.15 -4.91
C LEU A 155 17.50 0.77 -5.11
N LYS A 156 16.20 0.65 -4.84
CA LYS A 156 15.44 -0.59 -5.08
C LYS A 156 15.37 -0.93 -6.57
N LYS A 157 15.21 0.06 -7.44
CA LYS A 157 15.20 -0.15 -8.90
C LYS A 157 16.55 -0.62 -9.42
N SER A 158 17.66 -0.03 -8.94
CA SER A 158 19.00 -0.45 -9.34
C SER A 158 19.26 -1.91 -8.95
N LYS A 159 18.90 -2.32 -7.72
CA LYS A 159 19.04 -3.71 -7.29
C LYS A 159 18.22 -4.68 -8.12
N ARG A 160 16.97 -4.35 -8.47
CA ARG A 160 16.12 -5.23 -9.30
C ARG A 160 16.73 -5.50 -10.69
N LYS A 161 17.43 -4.53 -11.28
CA LYS A 161 18.11 -4.70 -12.57
C LYS A 161 19.36 -5.57 -12.51
N GLU A 162 19.96 -5.73 -11.33
CA GLU A 162 21.16 -6.55 -11.14
C GLU A 162 20.84 -8.06 -11.08
N PHE A 163 19.59 -8.41 -10.77
CA PHE A 163 19.12 -9.80 -10.63
C PHE A 163 18.22 -10.27 -11.78
N GLN A 164 18.15 -9.49 -12.87
CA GLN A 164 17.44 -9.83 -14.11
C GLN A 164 18.44 -9.99 -15.24
#